data_AF-A0A2E7C7K7-F1
#
_entry.id   AF-A0A2E7C7K7-F1
#
_cell.length_a   1.000
_cell.length_b   1.000
_cell.length_c   1.000
_cell.angle_alpha   90.00
_cell.angle_beta   90.00
_cell.angle_gamma   90.00
#
_symmetry.space_group_name_H-M   'P 1'
#
loop_
_entity.id
_entity.type
_entity.pdbx_description
1 polymer ?
#
loop_
_entity_poly.entity_id
_entity_poly.type
_entity_poly.pdbx_seq_one_letter_code
_entity_poly.pdbx_strand_id
1 'polypeptide(L)'
;MNWIVQGLDREQLLDRLPAIGGAFRQLYESVFELPQVSAETLELCRLRLAQLHRSAADFALEECPVSAPQRAQLQDWPQSPLFSDEQRACLAFTEVYAMDCSAITDAQADAVKAHIGEEGLVALLQALGVFDGLIRLGLIWQAKPAGVRQHGQ
;
A
#
# COMPACT_ATOMS: atom_id res chain seq x y z
N MET A 1 -21.14 13.74 -9.50
CA MET A 1 -21.92 14.20 -8.33
C MET A 1 -21.02 14.07 -7.11
N ASN A 2 -20.82 15.16 -6.37
CA ASN A 2 -19.89 15.18 -5.24
C ASN A 2 -20.69 15.20 -3.92
N TRP A 3 -20.91 14.03 -3.35
CA TRP A 3 -21.82 13.81 -2.22
C TRP A 3 -21.09 13.79 -0.86
N ILE A 4 -19.78 14.04 -0.86
CA ILE A 4 -18.89 14.01 0.33
C ILE A 4 -18.17 15.34 0.54
N VAL A 5 -17.48 15.48 1.69
CA VAL A 5 -16.72 16.67 2.12
C VAL A 5 -15.64 17.03 1.10
N GLN A 6 -15.60 18.28 0.65
CA GLN A 6 -14.73 18.74 -0.42
C GLN A 6 -13.36 19.18 0.04
N GLY A 7 -12.35 18.87 -0.78
CA GLY A 7 -11.05 19.55 -0.74
C GLY A 7 -10.13 19.15 0.40
N LEU A 8 -10.49 18.13 1.17
CA LEU A 8 -9.69 17.59 2.26
C LEU A 8 -8.81 16.44 1.77
N ASP A 9 -7.65 16.29 2.39
CA ASP A 9 -6.85 15.07 2.27
C ASP A 9 -7.30 13.99 3.27
N ARG A 10 -6.69 12.80 3.18
CA ARG A 10 -6.98 11.65 4.06
C ARG A 10 -6.83 11.99 5.54
N GLU A 11 -5.83 12.77 5.91
CA GLU A 11 -5.55 13.10 7.32
C GLU A 11 -6.63 14.02 7.90
N GLN A 12 -6.98 15.06 7.14
CA GLN A 12 -8.03 15.99 7.51
C GLN A 12 -9.40 15.31 7.62
N LEU A 13 -9.64 14.25 6.81
CA LEU A 13 -10.84 13.44 6.90
C LEU A 13 -10.85 12.56 8.16
N LEU A 14 -9.72 11.94 8.51
CA LEU A 14 -9.59 11.16 9.76
C LEU A 14 -9.77 12.04 11.00
N ASP A 15 -9.32 13.30 10.97
CA ASP A 15 -9.49 14.26 12.07
C ASP A 15 -10.95 14.65 12.35
N ARG A 16 -11.86 14.39 11.41
CA ARG A 16 -13.31 14.60 11.61
C ARG A 16 -13.90 13.61 12.62
N LEU A 17 -13.23 12.48 12.84
CA LEU A 17 -13.70 11.41 13.73
C LEU A 17 -12.60 11.07 14.75
N PRO A 18 -12.29 11.97 15.70
CA PRO A 18 -11.14 11.82 16.60
C PRO A 18 -11.18 10.56 17.47
N ALA A 19 -12.38 10.01 17.73
CA ALA A 19 -12.55 8.75 18.45
C ALA A 19 -11.91 7.53 17.74
N ILE A 20 -11.77 7.58 16.41
CA ILE A 20 -11.20 6.47 15.62
C ILE A 20 -10.01 6.90 14.74
N GLY A 21 -9.86 8.18 14.42
CA GLY A 21 -8.83 8.68 13.51
C GLY A 21 -7.41 8.36 14.00
N GLY A 22 -7.16 8.47 15.31
CA GLY A 22 -5.88 8.07 15.90
C GLY A 22 -5.58 6.58 15.75
N ALA A 23 -6.59 5.72 15.95
CA ALA A 23 -6.43 4.28 15.79
C ALA A 23 -6.19 3.87 14.32
N PHE A 24 -6.83 4.55 13.36
CA PHE A 24 -6.57 4.34 11.93
C PHE A 24 -5.13 4.68 11.54
N ARG A 25 -4.59 5.80 12.04
CA ARG A 25 -3.17 6.16 11.82
C ARG A 25 -2.23 5.14 12.42
N GLN A 26 -2.43 4.81 13.69
CA GLN A 26 -1.58 3.85 14.39
C GLN A 26 -1.58 2.50 13.69
N LEU A 27 -2.75 2.02 13.24
CA LEU A 27 -2.83 0.79 12.48
C LEU A 27 -2.02 0.90 11.17
N TYR A 28 -2.21 1.96 10.40
CA TYR A 28 -1.53 2.17 9.13
C TYR A 28 -0.01 2.37 9.28
N GLU A 29 0.46 3.07 10.31
CA GLU A 29 1.88 3.25 10.58
C GLU A 29 2.51 1.92 11.04
N SER A 30 1.83 1.16 11.90
CA SER A 30 2.35 -0.09 12.46
C SER A 30 2.65 -1.17 11.42
N VAL A 31 2.01 -1.16 10.25
CA VAL A 31 2.28 -2.15 9.21
C VAL A 31 3.69 -2.03 8.66
N PHE A 32 4.25 -0.81 8.60
CA PHE A 32 5.62 -0.57 8.14
C PHE A 32 6.68 -0.92 9.20
N GLU A 33 6.27 -1.14 10.45
CA GLU A 33 7.13 -1.57 11.55
C GLU A 33 7.19 -3.10 11.70
N LEU A 34 6.44 -3.84 10.89
CA LEU A 34 6.43 -5.31 10.93
C LEU A 34 7.80 -5.88 10.54
N PRO A 35 8.51 -6.61 11.43
CA PRO A 35 9.86 -7.09 11.15
C PRO A 35 9.90 -8.23 10.11
N GLN A 36 8.77 -8.85 9.79
CA GLN A 36 8.69 -10.00 8.89
C GLN A 36 8.80 -9.62 7.41
N VAL A 37 8.51 -8.36 7.06
CA VAL A 37 8.54 -7.87 5.68
C VAL A 37 9.23 -6.51 5.67
N SER A 38 10.18 -6.30 4.75
CA SER A 38 10.83 -5.00 4.68
C SER A 38 9.84 -3.88 4.35
N ALA A 39 10.02 -2.72 4.98
CA ALA A 39 9.17 -1.55 4.75
C ALA A 39 9.19 -1.10 3.28
N GLU A 40 10.32 -1.28 2.57
CA GLU A 40 10.44 -1.03 1.13
C GLU A 40 9.52 -1.98 0.31
N THR A 41 9.52 -3.29 0.60
CA THR A 41 8.63 -4.24 -0.08
C THR A 41 7.15 -3.89 0.19
N LEU A 42 6.80 -3.51 1.42
CA LEU A 42 5.44 -3.08 1.76
C LEU A 42 5.03 -1.81 1.02
N GLU A 43 5.92 -0.83 0.92
CA GLU A 43 5.67 0.41 0.18
C GLU A 43 5.49 0.16 -1.32
N LEU A 44 6.29 -0.73 -1.92
CA LEU A 44 6.10 -1.14 -3.32
C LEU A 44 4.73 -1.80 -3.54
N CYS A 45 4.29 -2.66 -2.62
CA CYS A 45 2.97 -3.28 -2.69
C CYS A 45 1.85 -2.24 -2.55
N ARG A 46 1.98 -1.28 -1.62
CA ARG A 46 1.03 -0.17 -1.44
C ARG A 46 0.94 0.71 -2.70
N LEU A 47 2.08 1.10 -3.26
CA LEU A 47 2.15 1.88 -4.50
C LEU A 47 1.54 1.11 -5.67
N ARG A 48 1.72 -0.22 -5.74
CA ARG A 48 1.11 -1.05 -6.78
C ARG A 48 -0.42 -1.12 -6.62
N LEU A 49 -0.94 -1.25 -5.40
CA LEU A 49 -2.38 -1.13 -5.13
C LEU A 49 -2.92 0.23 -5.56
N ALA A 50 -2.21 1.33 -5.26
CA ALA A 50 -2.61 2.66 -5.69
C ALA A 50 -2.68 2.78 -7.23
N GLN A 51 -1.75 2.17 -7.96
CA GLN A 51 -1.80 2.08 -9.43
C GLN A 51 -3.02 1.29 -9.92
N LEU A 52 -3.27 0.11 -9.36
CA LEU A 52 -4.39 -0.77 -9.76
C LEU A 52 -5.76 -0.11 -9.50
N HIS A 53 -5.88 0.60 -8.37
CA HIS A 53 -7.07 1.39 -8.03
C HIS A 53 -7.14 2.76 -8.71
N ARG A 54 -6.09 3.14 -9.43
CA ARG A 54 -5.96 4.46 -10.08
C ARG A 54 -6.07 5.63 -9.09
N SER A 55 -5.60 5.46 -7.85
CA SER A 55 -5.53 6.53 -6.85
C SER A 55 -4.24 7.33 -7.02
N ALA A 56 -4.31 8.44 -7.76
CA ALA A 56 -3.18 9.36 -7.88
C ALA A 56 -2.80 10.00 -6.52
N ALA A 57 -3.78 10.19 -5.63
CA ALA A 57 -3.57 10.73 -4.29
C ALA A 57 -2.71 9.79 -3.44
N ASP A 58 -3.06 8.50 -3.38
CA ASP A 58 -2.27 7.52 -2.64
C ASP A 58 -0.94 7.21 -3.32
N PHE A 59 -0.89 7.21 -4.66
CA PHE A 59 0.38 7.00 -5.37
C PHE A 59 1.39 8.13 -5.10
N ALA A 60 0.93 9.34 -4.81
CA ALA A 60 1.79 10.49 -4.47
C ALA A 60 2.39 10.41 -3.06
N LEU A 61 1.80 9.62 -2.16
CA LEU A 61 2.32 9.44 -0.80
C LEU A 61 3.68 8.74 -0.82
N GLU A 62 4.54 9.12 0.13
CA GLU A 62 5.85 8.54 0.38
C GLU A 62 5.89 8.15 1.87
N GLU A 63 5.51 6.91 2.16
CA GLU A 63 5.47 6.42 3.54
C GLU A 63 6.84 5.88 3.97
N CYS A 64 7.55 5.26 3.01
CA CYS A 64 8.89 4.73 3.20
C CYS A 64 9.76 5.04 1.98
N PRO A 65 11.10 5.13 2.14
CA PRO A 65 12.00 5.34 1.02
C PRO A 65 11.94 4.19 0.01
N VAL A 66 11.58 4.50 -1.23
CA VAL A 66 11.74 3.64 -2.42
C VAL A 66 12.54 4.43 -3.44
N SER A 67 13.48 3.77 -4.14
CA SER A 67 14.29 4.48 -5.12
C SER A 67 13.42 5.05 -6.25
N ALA A 68 13.75 6.25 -6.73
CA ALA A 68 13.05 6.87 -7.85
C ALA A 68 13.00 5.97 -9.11
N PRO A 69 14.07 5.22 -9.47
CA PRO A 69 14.02 4.24 -10.56
C PRO A 69 13.00 3.10 -10.34
N GLN A 70 12.95 2.51 -9.14
CA GLN A 70 11.96 1.45 -8.85
C GLN A 70 10.54 2.01 -8.92
N ARG A 71 10.28 3.17 -8.31
CA ARG A 71 8.95 3.81 -8.34
C ARG A 71 8.50 4.13 -9.77
N ALA A 72 9.42 4.59 -10.63
CA ALA A 72 9.14 4.88 -12.03
C ALA A 72 8.86 3.61 -12.86
N GLN A 73 9.54 2.49 -12.57
CA GLN A 73 9.37 1.22 -13.29
C GLN A 73 8.33 0.29 -12.66
N LEU A 74 7.66 0.70 -11.58
CA LEU A 74 6.72 -0.16 -10.84
C LEU A 74 5.56 -0.67 -11.70
N GLN A 75 5.09 0.10 -12.68
CA GLN A 75 4.03 -0.39 -13.59
C GLN A 75 4.49 -1.56 -14.46
N ASP A 76 5.79 -1.61 -14.78
CA ASP A 76 6.46 -2.55 -15.67
C ASP A 76 7.36 -3.53 -14.87
N TRP A 77 7.09 -3.67 -13.56
CA TRP A 77 7.88 -4.49 -12.64
C TRP A 77 8.16 -5.93 -13.11
N PRO A 78 7.27 -6.64 -13.86
CA PRO A 78 7.57 -8.01 -14.28
C PRO A 78 8.79 -8.10 -15.20
N GLN A 79 9.08 -7.04 -15.95
CA GLN A 79 10.18 -6.96 -16.92
C GLN A 79 11.38 -6.16 -16.41
N SER A 80 11.22 -5.44 -15.29
CA SER A 80 12.26 -4.59 -14.73
C SER A 80 13.27 -5.41 -13.92
N PRO A 81 14.58 -5.20 -14.13
CA PRO A 81 15.63 -5.83 -13.31
C PRO A 81 15.82 -5.14 -11.95
N LEU A 82 15.05 -4.09 -11.64
CA LEU A 82 15.21 -3.29 -10.42
C LEU A 82 14.57 -3.91 -9.18
N PHE A 83 13.83 -5.01 -9.34
CA PHE A 83 13.10 -5.66 -8.26
C PHE A 83 13.75 -6.99 -7.88
N SER A 84 13.95 -7.20 -6.59
CA SER A 84 14.44 -8.49 -6.06
C SER A 84 13.39 -9.59 -6.25
N ASP A 85 13.82 -10.86 -6.15
CA ASP A 85 12.88 -11.99 -6.25
C ASP A 85 11.81 -11.95 -5.15
N GLU A 86 12.17 -11.53 -3.93
CA GLU A 86 11.21 -11.26 -2.84
C GLU A 86 10.18 -10.21 -3.25
N GLN A 87 10.63 -9.06 -3.77
CA GLN A 87 9.75 -7.97 -4.19
C GLN A 87 8.82 -8.43 -5.32
N ARG A 88 9.33 -9.21 -6.28
CA ARG A 88 8.54 -9.76 -7.40
C ARG A 88 7.49 -10.75 -6.91
N ALA A 89 7.82 -11.62 -5.96
CA ALA A 89 6.85 -12.54 -5.37
C ALA A 89 5.73 -11.78 -4.65
N CYS A 90 6.07 -10.76 -3.84
CA CYS A 90 5.09 -9.94 -3.12
C CYS A 90 4.23 -9.08 -4.07
N LEU A 91 4.82 -8.52 -5.14
CA LEU A 91 4.09 -7.75 -6.16
C LEU A 91 3.13 -8.65 -6.95
N ALA A 92 3.56 -9.84 -7.37
CA ALA A 92 2.70 -10.81 -8.05
C ALA A 92 1.50 -11.21 -7.17
N PHE A 93 1.76 -11.45 -5.89
CA PHE A 93 0.71 -11.75 -4.91
C PHE A 93 -0.25 -10.57 -4.74
N THR A 94 0.28 -9.35 -4.65
CA THR A 94 -0.49 -8.10 -4.52
C THR A 94 -1.45 -7.88 -5.69
N GLU A 95 -1.02 -8.19 -6.92
CA GLU A 95 -1.90 -8.04 -8.10
C GLU A 95 -3.09 -9.00 -8.04
N VAL A 96 -2.87 -10.26 -7.66
CA VAL A 96 -3.96 -11.24 -7.54
C VAL A 96 -4.88 -10.86 -6.38
N TYR A 97 -4.32 -10.48 -5.24
CA TYR A 97 -5.09 -9.95 -4.10
C TYR A 97 -6.02 -8.81 -4.51
N ALA A 98 -5.53 -7.84 -5.29
CA ALA A 98 -6.29 -6.67 -5.71
C ALA A 98 -7.42 -7.00 -6.69
N MET A 99 -7.22 -8.02 -7.53
CA MET A 99 -8.20 -8.46 -8.54
C MET A 99 -9.26 -9.38 -7.93
N ASP A 100 -8.82 -10.45 -7.26
CA ASP A 100 -9.67 -11.45 -6.63
C ASP A 100 -8.87 -12.22 -5.56
N CYS A 101 -9.06 -11.85 -4.30
CA CYS A 101 -8.40 -12.53 -3.18
C CYS A 101 -8.79 -14.01 -3.04
N SER A 102 -9.93 -14.43 -3.59
CA SER A 102 -10.33 -15.85 -3.61
C SER A 102 -9.62 -16.68 -4.67
N ALA A 103 -8.95 -16.02 -5.62
CA ALA A 103 -8.16 -16.66 -6.68
C ALA A 103 -6.68 -16.90 -6.29
N ILE A 104 -6.27 -16.51 -5.07
CA ILE A 104 -4.91 -16.76 -4.56
C ILE A 104 -4.72 -18.27 -4.42
N THR A 105 -3.70 -18.78 -5.08
CA THR A 105 -3.35 -20.21 -5.08
C THR A 105 -2.27 -20.53 -4.03
N ASP A 106 -2.22 -21.79 -3.61
CA ASP A 106 -1.14 -22.30 -2.74
C ASP A 106 0.25 -22.03 -3.35
N ALA A 107 0.40 -22.16 -4.68
CA ALA A 107 1.66 -21.88 -5.36
C ALA A 107 2.10 -20.42 -5.24
N GLN A 108 1.16 -19.47 -5.25
CA GLN A 108 1.46 -18.04 -5.04
C GLN A 108 1.80 -17.76 -3.57
N ALA A 109 1.09 -18.39 -2.63
CA ALA A 109 1.42 -18.31 -1.22
C ALA A 109 2.81 -18.91 -0.93
N ASP A 110 3.13 -20.07 -1.51
CA ASP A 110 4.42 -20.74 -1.39
C ASP A 110 5.56 -19.91 -1.99
N ALA A 111 5.34 -19.24 -3.11
CA ALA A 111 6.33 -18.34 -3.71
C ALA A 111 6.70 -17.19 -2.77
N VAL A 112 5.73 -16.59 -2.08
CA VAL A 112 6.00 -15.55 -1.06
C VAL A 112 6.68 -16.15 0.17
N LYS A 113 6.17 -17.27 0.70
CA LYS A 113 6.74 -17.93 1.89
C LYS A 113 8.19 -18.38 1.68
N ALA A 114 8.59 -18.70 0.45
CA ALA A 114 9.97 -19.04 0.13
C ALA A 114 10.96 -17.89 0.41
N HIS A 115 10.49 -16.64 0.46
CA HIS A 115 11.31 -15.46 0.75
C HIS A 115 11.13 -14.93 2.17
N ILE A 116 9.89 -14.84 2.67
CA ILE A 116 9.57 -14.16 3.95
C ILE A 116 8.93 -15.08 5.00
N GLY A 117 8.82 -16.38 4.72
CA GLY A 117 8.22 -17.37 5.62
C GLY A 117 6.70 -17.21 5.78
N GLU A 118 6.11 -18.08 6.60
CA GLU A 118 4.67 -18.08 6.89
C GLU A 118 4.21 -16.82 7.62
N GLU A 119 4.97 -16.40 8.64
CA GLU A 119 4.68 -15.17 9.38
C GLU A 119 4.77 -13.93 8.47
N GLY A 120 5.70 -13.92 7.52
CA GLY A 120 5.80 -12.86 6.51
C GLY A 120 4.61 -12.82 5.57
N LEU A 121 4.09 -13.97 5.13
CA LEU A 121 2.86 -14.01 4.33
C LEU A 121 1.66 -13.44 5.12
N VAL A 122 1.53 -13.80 6.40
CA VAL A 122 0.49 -13.27 7.28
C VAL A 122 0.63 -11.76 7.46
N ALA A 123 1.85 -11.25 7.64
CA ALA A 123 2.15 -9.83 7.72
C ALA A 123 1.80 -9.09 6.41
N LEU A 124 2.19 -9.63 5.25
CA LEU A 124 1.87 -9.08 3.93
C LEU A 124 0.35 -8.98 3.74
N LEU A 125 -0.40 -10.05 4.03
CA LEU A 125 -1.86 -10.07 3.91
C LEU A 125 -2.54 -9.00 4.77
N GLN A 126 -2.10 -8.83 6.02
CA GLN A 126 -2.62 -7.79 6.90
C GLN A 126 -2.32 -6.39 6.35
N ALA A 127 -1.09 -6.16 5.89
CA ALA A 127 -0.69 -4.89 5.30
C ALA A 127 -1.53 -4.57 4.04
N LEU A 128 -1.71 -5.53 3.13
CA LEU A 128 -2.55 -5.38 1.94
C LEU A 128 -4.01 -5.04 2.28
N GLY A 129 -4.56 -5.65 3.33
CA GLY A 129 -5.90 -5.31 3.85
C GLY A 129 -6.01 -3.86 4.31
N VAL A 130 -5.03 -3.39 5.09
CA VAL A 130 -4.99 -2.02 5.58
C VAL A 130 -4.80 -1.01 4.45
N PHE A 131 -3.87 -1.27 3.53
CA PHE A 131 -3.60 -0.42 2.37
C PHE A 131 -4.81 -0.31 1.43
N ASP A 132 -5.39 -1.45 1.04
CA ASP A 132 -6.55 -1.51 0.14
C ASP A 132 -7.75 -0.77 0.74
N GLY A 133 -8.03 -1.00 2.03
CA GLY A 133 -9.10 -0.32 2.74
C GLY A 133 -8.95 1.21 2.74
N LEU A 134 -7.76 1.72 3.04
CA LEU A 134 -7.51 3.16 3.08
C LEU A 134 -7.48 3.81 1.69
N ILE A 135 -6.92 3.14 0.67
CA ILE A 135 -6.96 3.62 -0.71
C ILE A 135 -8.41 3.73 -1.18
N ARG A 136 -9.24 2.71 -0.95
CA ARG A 136 -10.65 2.72 -1.33
C ARG A 136 -11.45 3.77 -0.57
N LEU A 137 -11.19 3.96 0.73
CA LEU A 137 -11.78 5.06 1.50
C LEU A 137 -11.38 6.42 0.90
N GLY A 138 -10.11 6.62 0.55
CA GLY A 138 -9.63 7.81 -0.13
C GLY A 138 -10.38 8.10 -1.45
N LEU A 139 -10.62 7.06 -2.25
CA LEU A 139 -11.40 7.17 -3.49
C LEU A 139 -12.87 7.54 -3.22
N ILE A 140 -13.51 6.91 -2.24
CA ILE A 140 -14.91 7.21 -1.84
C ILE A 140 -15.02 8.65 -1.35
N TRP A 141 -14.06 9.10 -0.55
CA TRP A 141 -13.97 10.48 -0.07
C TRP A 141 -13.56 11.49 -1.13
N GLN A 142 -13.07 11.04 -2.29
CA GLN A 142 -12.43 11.88 -3.29
C GLN A 142 -11.34 12.75 -2.65
N ALA A 143 -10.57 12.13 -1.74
CA ALA A 143 -9.52 12.80 -0.99
C ALA A 143 -8.50 13.40 -1.96
N LYS A 144 -8.08 14.63 -1.68
CA LYS A 144 -6.94 15.21 -2.40
C LYS A 144 -5.66 14.50 -2.00
N PRO A 145 -4.65 14.47 -2.89
CA PRO A 145 -3.29 14.12 -2.46
C PRO A 145 -2.93 14.99 -1.25
N ALA A 146 -2.41 14.37 -0.19
CA ALA A 146 -1.83 15.14 0.89
C ALA A 146 -0.76 16.04 0.26
N GLY A 147 -0.84 17.36 0.48
CA GLY A 147 0.24 18.25 0.07
C GLY A 147 1.54 17.70 0.63
N VAL A 148 2.63 17.74 -0.14
CA VAL A 148 3.96 17.27 0.31
C VAL A 148 4.17 17.74 1.74
N ARG A 149 4.17 16.82 2.70
CA ARG A 149 4.62 17.14 4.06
C ARG A 149 6.10 17.44 3.87
N GLN A 150 6.46 18.71 3.73
CA GLN A 150 7.82 19.12 4.01
C GLN A 150 8.05 18.65 5.44
N HIS A 151 8.87 17.62 5.62
CA HIS A 151 9.45 17.33 6.90
C HIS A 151 10.32 18.54 7.23
N GLY A 152 9.69 19.57 7.82
CA GLY A 152 10.37 20.76 8.30
C GLY A 152 10.91 20.47 9.68
N GLN A 153 12.22 20.35 9.83
CA GLN A 153 13.15 21.46 10.11
C GLN A 153 14.58 20.92 10.13
#